data_AF-A0A955B6T4-F1
#
_entry.id   AF-A0A955B6T4-F1
#
_cell.length_a   1.000
_cell.length_b   1.000
_cell.length_c   1.000
_cell.angle_alpha   90.00
_cell.angle_beta   90.00
_cell.angle_gamma   90.00
#
_symmetry.space_group_name_H-M   'P 1'
#
loop_
_entity.id
_entity.type
_entity.pdbx_description
1 polymer ?
#
loop_
_entity_poly.entity_id
_entity_poly.type
_entity_poly.pdbx_seq_one_letter_code
_entity_poly.pdbx_strand_id
1 'polypeptide(L)'
;MRKWYSLALAFLSSLLLCLSSSAAELTLSTVIRAPQSGEYVIFVTPVIPEFELGVTAEIDGKNIGPSELGSDDSTLKLVLSSDQAVPFKLTFQLAESSNTEQNSRIPIGSSPRWSRPDGVEEQIPDTVCNLPTGTGSGVAATFTYNKNEPAKNERVEFEIPLHHIAFWSDSDDPACRNAEAKLAAKQLLRQILQQRATAEALGELPNLWPYLYSTERIGLLQRLAKSKRLLGRLSTTAACDLYRIARYDSVDQASEIVARWTRQWRRVGLSMETSRAESVSSRYGQLAKVIVLDDSWHAIADQHLTFPDGSCSVAAAYIVAGCHAGNGTSKEWNERIKTALQNPDLSFDSKVTWLIAHAAAAEFSANGEGSSLSIDYTPNPNNESLLEAERTAASDDSRILVARERIVRYTLANNWHAAKDVALETERSLRDANSLAELARIREQLDRLEEAQTLPIGQ
;
A
#
# COMPACT_ATOMS: atom_id res chain seq x y z
N MET A 1 -19.03 1.56 -19.36
CA MET A 1 -17.83 1.91 -18.55
C MET A 1 -16.66 0.93 -18.73
N ARG A 2 -16.77 -0.40 -18.56
CA ARG A 2 -15.64 -1.36 -18.62
C ARG A 2 -14.81 -1.46 -19.93
N LYS A 3 -15.28 -0.96 -21.08
CA LYS A 3 -14.55 -1.06 -22.37
C LYS A 3 -13.62 0.13 -22.67
N TRP A 4 -13.80 1.26 -21.98
CA TRP A 4 -13.05 2.50 -22.25
C TRP A 4 -11.71 2.55 -21.51
N TYR A 5 -11.63 1.95 -20.32
CA TYR A 5 -10.40 1.80 -19.53
C TYR A 5 -9.26 1.16 -20.33
N SER A 6 -9.53 0.10 -21.09
CA SER A 6 -8.49 -0.64 -21.81
C SER A 6 -7.93 0.10 -23.03
N LEU A 7 -8.71 1.00 -23.65
CA LEU A 7 -8.28 1.74 -24.85
C LEU A 7 -7.49 2.99 -24.47
N ALA A 8 -7.91 3.67 -23.40
CA ALA A 8 -7.18 4.80 -22.84
C ALA A 8 -5.80 4.37 -22.33
N LEU A 9 -5.72 3.32 -21.51
CA LEU A 9 -4.45 2.78 -21.03
C LEU A 9 -3.54 2.28 -22.15
N ALA A 10 -4.09 1.67 -23.22
CA ALA A 10 -3.32 1.20 -24.38
C ALA A 10 -2.75 2.35 -25.24
N PHE A 11 -3.48 3.47 -25.33
CA PHE A 11 -3.04 4.67 -26.05
C PHE A 11 -1.96 5.44 -25.26
N LEU A 12 -2.12 5.47 -23.93
CA LEU A 12 -1.19 6.11 -22.98
C LEU A 12 0.15 5.38 -22.88
N SER A 13 0.12 4.05 -22.84
CA SER A 13 1.30 3.19 -22.94
C SER A 13 2.06 3.45 -24.25
N SER A 14 1.33 3.66 -25.35
CA SER A 14 1.92 3.99 -26.66
C SER A 14 2.51 5.41 -26.76
N LEU A 15 2.16 6.34 -25.86
CA LEU A 15 2.75 7.69 -25.81
C LEU A 15 3.97 7.78 -24.90
N LEU A 16 3.94 7.09 -23.75
CA LEU A 16 5.06 7.02 -22.80
C LEU A 16 6.31 6.39 -23.43
N LEU A 17 6.08 5.56 -24.44
CA LEU A 17 6.99 5.04 -25.46
C LEU A 17 7.98 6.05 -26.07
N CYS A 18 7.63 7.33 -26.17
CA CYS A 18 8.49 8.37 -26.76
C CYS A 18 9.36 9.12 -25.74
N LEU A 19 9.23 8.82 -24.44
CA LEU A 19 9.73 9.65 -23.34
C LEU A 19 11.09 9.21 -22.77
N SER A 20 11.68 8.12 -23.27
CA SER A 20 12.86 7.50 -22.63
C SER A 20 14.19 8.24 -22.85
N SER A 21 14.19 9.44 -23.44
CA SER A 21 15.43 10.18 -23.73
C SER A 21 15.33 11.71 -23.60
N SER A 22 14.30 12.24 -22.96
CA SER A 22 14.13 13.70 -22.77
C SER A 22 13.14 14.01 -21.66
N ALA A 23 13.36 15.10 -20.92
CA ALA A 23 12.38 15.68 -19.98
C ALA A 23 10.95 15.63 -20.55
N ALA A 24 10.09 14.88 -19.86
CA ALA A 24 8.72 14.61 -20.27
C ALA A 24 7.75 15.14 -19.22
N GLU A 25 6.70 15.79 -19.70
CA GLU A 25 5.65 16.34 -18.86
C GLU A 25 4.31 15.72 -19.23
N LEU A 26 3.58 15.29 -18.21
CA LEU A 26 2.21 14.84 -18.33
C LEU A 26 1.31 15.77 -17.53
N THR A 27 0.44 16.48 -18.24
CA THR A 27 -0.54 17.38 -17.64
C THR A 27 -1.94 16.80 -17.75
N LEU A 28 -2.55 16.48 -16.61
CA LEU A 28 -3.96 16.16 -16.47
C LEU A 28 -4.73 17.45 -16.25
N SER A 29 -5.89 17.59 -16.87
CA SER A 29 -6.72 18.78 -16.81
C SER A 29 -8.19 18.41 -16.70
N THR A 30 -8.88 19.01 -15.75
CA THR A 30 -10.34 18.87 -15.56
C THR A 30 -10.92 20.22 -15.15
N VAL A 31 -12.25 20.29 -15.08
CA VAL A 31 -12.99 21.44 -14.58
C VAL A 31 -13.82 20.98 -13.40
N ILE A 32 -13.51 21.51 -12.22
CA ILE A 32 -14.17 21.19 -10.96
C ILE A 32 -15.36 22.14 -10.77
N ARG A 33 -16.51 21.58 -10.38
CA ARG A 33 -17.67 22.35 -9.89
C ARG A 33 -17.91 22.01 -8.43
N ALA A 34 -17.58 22.95 -7.54
CA ALA A 34 -17.75 22.75 -6.12
C ALA A 34 -19.24 22.50 -5.77
N PRO A 35 -19.56 21.55 -4.88
CA PRO A 35 -20.96 21.28 -4.51
C PRO A 35 -21.59 22.42 -3.71
N GLN A 36 -20.77 23.21 -3.01
CA GLN A 36 -21.19 24.37 -2.22
C GLN A 36 -20.16 25.50 -2.29
N SER A 37 -20.62 26.73 -2.13
CA SER A 37 -19.74 27.90 -2.10
C SER A 37 -19.07 28.04 -0.71
N GLY A 38 -17.78 28.35 -0.67
CA GLY A 38 -17.04 28.59 0.57
C GLY A 38 -15.54 28.38 0.45
N GLU A 39 -14.83 28.38 1.58
CA GLU A 39 -13.40 28.10 1.66
C GLU A 39 -13.14 26.59 1.58
N TYR A 40 -12.28 26.19 0.65
CA TYR A 40 -11.77 24.84 0.50
C TYR A 40 -10.27 24.83 0.77
N VAL A 41 -9.79 23.73 1.35
CA VAL A 41 -8.35 23.41 1.41
C VAL A 41 -8.11 22.26 0.45
N ILE A 42 -7.36 22.47 -0.62
CA ILE A 42 -6.99 21.40 -1.56
C ILE A 42 -5.67 20.80 -1.11
N PHE A 43 -5.59 19.48 -1.10
CA PHE A 43 -4.41 18.70 -0.78
C PHE A 43 -4.00 17.93 -2.03
N VAL A 44 -2.73 18.01 -2.41
CA VAL A 44 -2.18 17.19 -3.50
C VAL A 44 -1.04 16.36 -2.98
N THR A 45 -1.28 15.06 -2.97
CA THR A 45 -0.33 14.06 -2.51
C THR A 45 0.19 13.25 -3.70
N PRO A 46 1.51 13.22 -3.96
CA PRO A 46 2.08 12.27 -4.89
C PRO A 46 1.91 10.86 -4.31
N VAL A 47 1.40 9.95 -5.13
CA VAL A 47 0.97 8.63 -4.66
C VAL A 47 2.14 7.66 -4.46
N ILE A 48 3.35 8.02 -4.92
CA ILE A 48 4.56 7.22 -4.67
C ILE A 48 5.62 8.08 -3.97
N PRO A 49 5.81 7.94 -2.64
CA PRO A 49 6.80 8.70 -1.89
C PRO A 49 8.25 8.22 -2.13
N GLU A 50 8.44 7.13 -2.86
CA GLU A 50 9.74 6.44 -3.02
C GLU A 50 10.54 6.89 -4.25
N PHE A 51 9.96 7.66 -5.18
CA PHE A 51 10.64 8.10 -6.40
C PHE A 51 10.52 9.60 -6.59
N GLU A 52 11.63 10.24 -6.97
CA GLU A 52 11.74 11.69 -7.20
C GLU A 52 10.88 12.18 -8.40
N LEU A 53 9.56 12.11 -8.28
CA LEU A 53 8.61 12.65 -9.23
C LEU A 53 8.14 14.01 -8.74
N GLY A 54 8.42 15.05 -9.50
CA GLY A 54 7.86 16.37 -9.26
C GLY A 54 6.38 16.37 -9.66
N VAL A 55 5.48 16.50 -8.69
CA VAL A 55 4.06 16.76 -8.95
C VAL A 55 3.76 18.20 -8.60
N THR A 56 3.29 18.96 -9.59
CA THR A 56 2.74 20.29 -9.39
C THR A 56 1.25 20.27 -9.68
N ALA A 57 0.49 21.07 -8.95
CA ALA A 57 -0.94 21.19 -9.20
C ALA A 57 -1.33 22.65 -9.31
N GLU A 58 -2.33 22.93 -10.14
CA GLU A 58 -2.84 24.27 -10.41
C GLU A 58 -4.36 24.23 -10.30
N ILE A 59 -4.94 25.16 -9.55
CA ILE A 59 -6.40 25.37 -9.54
C ILE A 59 -6.68 26.86 -9.74
N ASP A 60 -7.52 27.17 -10.73
CA ASP A 60 -7.82 28.56 -11.11
C ASP A 60 -6.56 29.42 -11.40
N GLY A 61 -5.54 28.84 -12.02
CA GLY A 61 -4.27 29.54 -12.26
C GLY A 61 -3.37 29.69 -11.03
N LYS A 62 -3.78 29.21 -9.86
CA LYS A 62 -2.99 29.25 -8.63
C LYS A 62 -2.27 27.93 -8.43
N ASN A 63 -0.95 28.00 -8.30
CA ASN A 63 -0.13 26.83 -8.01
C ASN A 63 -0.30 26.39 -6.56
N ILE A 64 -0.63 25.12 -6.40
CA ILE A 64 -0.40 24.33 -5.21
C ILE A 64 1.05 23.89 -5.36
N GLY A 65 1.95 24.41 -4.50
CA GLY A 65 3.41 24.30 -4.67
C GLY A 65 3.91 22.86 -4.94
N PRO A 66 5.16 22.69 -5.41
CA PRO A 66 5.70 21.35 -5.59
C PRO A 66 5.65 20.60 -4.26
N SER A 67 5.07 19.39 -4.28
CA SER A 67 5.22 18.48 -3.15
C SER A 67 6.68 18.03 -3.13
N GLU A 68 7.46 18.53 -2.17
CA GLU A 68 8.79 17.99 -1.92
C GLU A 68 8.64 16.59 -1.34
N LEU A 69 9.45 15.65 -1.87
CA LEU A 69 9.44 14.25 -1.46
C LEU A 69 9.56 14.08 0.05
N GLY A 70 8.56 13.45 0.65
CA GLY A 70 8.55 13.13 2.07
C GLY A 70 8.19 14.28 3.00
N SER A 71 7.70 15.41 2.48
CA SER A 71 7.11 16.49 3.28
C SER A 71 5.57 16.54 3.16
N ASP A 72 4.94 17.22 4.12
CA ASP A 72 3.49 17.40 4.28
C ASP A 72 2.76 17.73 2.97
N ASP A 73 1.46 17.38 2.90
CA ASP A 73 0.58 17.69 1.77
C ASP A 73 0.83 19.12 1.23
N SER A 74 1.05 19.24 -0.07
CA SER A 74 0.99 20.56 -0.70
C SER A 74 -0.45 21.04 -0.61
N THR A 75 -0.67 22.04 0.23
CA THR A 75 -2.00 22.60 0.49
C THR A 75 -2.18 23.95 -0.17
N LEU A 76 -3.39 24.17 -0.68
CA LEU A 76 -3.82 25.49 -1.13
C LEU A 76 -5.22 25.77 -0.58
N LYS A 77 -5.35 26.89 0.14
CA LYS A 77 -6.64 27.42 0.52
C LYS A 77 -7.19 28.32 -0.59
N LEU A 78 -8.44 28.07 -1.00
CA LEU A 78 -9.14 28.95 -1.94
C LEU A 78 -10.64 28.97 -1.71
N VAL A 79 -11.28 30.06 -2.11
CA VAL A 79 -12.73 30.18 -2.11
C VAL A 79 -13.26 29.70 -3.45
N LEU A 80 -14.12 28.69 -3.42
CA LEU A 80 -14.83 28.18 -4.60
C LEU A 80 -16.30 28.58 -4.52
N SER A 81 -16.93 28.79 -5.67
CA SER A 81 -18.38 29.00 -5.77
C SER A 81 -19.06 27.84 -6.47
N SER A 82 -20.23 27.45 -5.99
CA SER A 82 -20.99 26.30 -6.51
C SER A 82 -21.52 26.47 -7.94
N ASP A 83 -21.66 27.70 -8.40
CA ASP A 83 -22.04 28.05 -9.78
C ASP A 83 -20.85 28.13 -10.73
N GLN A 84 -19.62 28.20 -10.20
CA GLN A 84 -18.41 28.39 -10.98
C GLN A 84 -17.79 27.04 -11.38
N ALA A 85 -17.39 26.96 -12.65
CA ALA A 85 -16.54 25.90 -13.15
C ALA A 85 -15.09 26.36 -13.05
N VAL A 86 -14.27 25.64 -12.31
CA VAL A 86 -12.88 26.04 -12.00
C VAL A 86 -11.90 25.06 -12.65
N PRO A 87 -10.97 25.54 -13.49
CA PRO A 87 -9.93 24.67 -14.07
C PRO A 87 -9.04 24.09 -12.97
N PHE A 88 -8.77 22.79 -13.08
CA PHE A 88 -7.84 22.07 -12.23
C PHE A 88 -6.85 21.32 -13.11
N LYS A 89 -5.55 21.45 -12.82
CA LYS A 89 -4.47 20.75 -13.53
C LYS A 89 -3.55 20.06 -12.56
N LEU A 90 -3.09 18.88 -12.96
CA LEU A 90 -2.01 18.15 -12.31
C LEU A 90 -0.92 17.93 -13.34
N THR A 91 0.29 18.38 -13.04
CA THR A 91 1.43 18.27 -13.92
C THR A 91 2.47 17.39 -13.26
N PHE A 92 2.83 16.30 -13.94
CA PHE A 92 3.83 15.35 -13.52
C PHE A 92 5.09 15.57 -14.35
N GLN A 93 6.19 15.89 -13.67
CA GLN A 93 7.51 16.00 -14.26
C GLN A 93 8.27 14.71 -14.01
N LEU A 94 8.61 14.02 -15.11
CA LEU A 94 9.48 12.86 -15.08
C LEU A 94 10.92 13.33 -15.12
N ALA A 95 11.60 13.31 -13.97
CA ALA A 95 13.03 13.63 -13.90
C ALA A 95 13.84 12.56 -14.65
N GLU A 96 14.85 13.00 -15.41
CA GLU A 96 15.88 12.12 -15.95
C GLU A 96 16.72 11.58 -14.79
N SER A 97 16.33 10.45 -14.23
CA SER A 97 17.20 9.79 -13.26
C SER A 97 18.40 9.19 -13.99
N SER A 98 19.59 9.42 -13.49
CA SER A 98 20.86 8.89 -14.02
C SER A 98 21.01 7.36 -13.94
N ASN A 99 20.08 6.64 -13.32
CA ASN A 99 20.02 5.17 -13.28
C ASN A 99 18.95 4.62 -14.24
N THR A 100 19.34 4.45 -15.49
CA THR A 100 18.48 4.11 -16.64
C THR A 100 17.89 2.68 -16.63
N GLU A 101 18.31 1.78 -15.74
CA GLU A 101 17.81 0.39 -15.74
C GLU A 101 16.64 0.12 -14.77
N GLN A 102 16.50 0.85 -13.67
CA GLN A 102 15.43 0.61 -12.67
C GLN A 102 14.25 1.59 -12.78
N ASN A 103 14.44 2.78 -13.36
CA ASN A 103 13.45 3.87 -13.25
C ASN A 103 12.44 3.98 -14.40
N SER A 104 12.44 3.05 -15.35
CA SER A 104 11.57 3.14 -16.53
C SER A 104 10.12 2.67 -16.31
N ARG A 105 9.69 2.30 -15.08
CA ARG A 105 8.43 1.53 -14.89
C ARG A 105 7.66 1.84 -13.61
N ILE A 106 7.72 3.09 -13.17
CA ILE A 106 7.08 3.56 -11.94
C ILE A 106 5.65 4.00 -12.26
N PRO A 107 4.62 3.56 -11.50
CA PRO A 107 3.28 4.10 -11.63
C PRO A 107 3.29 5.59 -11.26
N ILE A 108 2.95 6.48 -12.19
CA ILE A 108 2.83 7.91 -11.87
C ILE A 108 1.38 8.20 -11.52
N GLY A 109 1.12 8.76 -10.34
CA GLY A 109 -0.23 9.17 -9.94
C GLY A 109 -0.24 10.17 -8.79
N SER A 110 -1.35 10.87 -8.64
CA SER A 110 -1.66 11.70 -7.47
C SER A 110 -3.08 11.41 -7.00
N SER A 111 -3.34 11.64 -5.72
CA SER A 111 -4.66 11.49 -5.12
C SER A 111 -5.11 12.83 -4.56
N PRO A 112 -5.61 13.75 -5.39
CA PRO A 112 -6.03 15.07 -4.93
C PRO A 112 -7.26 14.94 -4.01
N ARG A 113 -7.22 15.65 -2.88
CA ARG A 113 -8.27 15.68 -1.86
C ARG A 113 -8.64 17.12 -1.55
N TRP A 114 -9.78 17.31 -0.90
CA TRP A 114 -10.17 18.62 -0.40
C TRP A 114 -10.80 18.54 0.99
N SER A 115 -10.64 19.60 1.77
CA SER A 115 -11.47 19.88 2.93
C SER A 115 -12.48 20.93 2.51
N ARG A 116 -13.76 20.61 2.70
CA ARG A 116 -14.90 21.43 2.31
C ARG A 116 -15.22 22.49 3.37
N PRO A 117 -16.07 23.49 3.06
CA PRO A 117 -16.53 24.51 4.02
C PRO A 117 -17.22 23.96 5.27
N ASP A 118 -17.82 22.76 5.18
CA ASP A 118 -18.45 22.05 6.30
C ASP A 118 -17.46 21.23 7.15
N GLY A 119 -16.17 21.29 6.83
CA GLY A 119 -15.09 20.60 7.53
C GLY A 119 -14.89 19.14 7.11
N VAL A 120 -15.68 18.64 6.16
CA VAL A 120 -15.51 17.27 5.63
C VAL A 120 -14.30 17.24 4.72
N GLU A 121 -13.37 16.33 5.01
CA GLU A 121 -12.24 16.01 4.16
C GLU A 121 -12.53 14.74 3.35
N GLU A 122 -12.39 14.81 2.03
CA GLU A 122 -12.65 13.69 1.12
C GLU A 122 -11.76 13.79 -0.13
N GLN A 123 -11.62 12.68 -0.86
CA GLN A 123 -11.12 12.75 -2.24
C GLN A 123 -12.05 13.61 -3.09
N ILE A 124 -11.49 14.37 -4.03
CA ILE A 124 -12.31 15.17 -4.96
C ILE A 124 -13.17 14.21 -5.79
N PRO A 125 -14.52 14.22 -5.65
CA PRO A 125 -15.36 13.23 -6.30
C PRO A 125 -15.38 13.38 -7.82
N ASP A 126 -15.43 12.28 -8.57
CA ASP A 126 -15.52 12.37 -10.03
C ASP A 126 -16.79 13.07 -10.51
N THR A 127 -17.85 13.05 -9.69
CA THR A 127 -19.12 13.71 -9.96
C THR A 127 -18.99 15.23 -10.07
N VAL A 128 -17.91 15.82 -9.54
CA VAL A 128 -17.63 17.26 -9.66
C VAL A 128 -16.64 17.58 -10.78
N CYS A 129 -16.05 16.57 -11.43
CA CYS A 129 -15.00 16.71 -12.44
C CYS A 129 -15.55 16.58 -13.87
N ASN A 130 -15.39 17.64 -14.67
CA ASN A 130 -15.82 17.69 -16.07
C ASN A 130 -14.64 17.86 -17.01
N LEU A 131 -14.75 17.29 -18.22
CA LEU A 131 -13.77 17.53 -19.28
C LEU A 131 -13.67 19.04 -19.56
N PRO A 132 -12.45 19.58 -19.81
CA PRO A 132 -12.27 21.00 -20.12
C PRO A 132 -13.04 21.49 -21.35
N THR A 133 -13.40 20.58 -22.25
CA THR A 133 -14.21 20.85 -23.44
C THR A 133 -15.71 20.97 -23.14
N GLY A 134 -16.16 20.61 -21.93
CA GLY A 134 -17.57 20.61 -21.51
C GLY A 134 -18.38 19.46 -22.09
N THR A 135 -17.74 18.47 -22.72
CA THR A 135 -18.39 17.36 -23.44
C THR A 135 -18.85 16.21 -22.55
N GLY A 136 -18.49 16.20 -21.26
CA GLY A 136 -18.85 15.15 -20.31
C GLY A 136 -18.03 15.21 -19.02
N SER A 137 -18.20 14.19 -18.18
CA SER A 137 -17.41 13.99 -16.96
C SER A 137 -16.04 13.39 -17.29
N GLY A 138 -14.97 13.84 -16.63
CA GLY A 138 -13.64 13.22 -16.78
C GLY A 138 -12.46 14.17 -16.74
N VAL A 139 -11.35 13.69 -17.30
CA VAL A 139 -10.02 14.34 -17.29
C VAL A 139 -9.40 14.27 -18.68
N ALA A 140 -8.90 15.40 -19.18
CA ALA A 140 -8.07 15.46 -20.37
C ALA A 140 -6.60 15.32 -19.99
N ALA A 141 -5.85 14.46 -20.67
CA ALA A 141 -4.41 14.37 -20.51
C ALA A 141 -3.71 15.02 -21.71
N THR A 142 -2.68 15.80 -21.44
CA THR A 142 -1.79 16.39 -22.43
C THR A 142 -0.37 15.93 -22.14
N PHE A 143 0.27 15.36 -23.15
CA PHE A 143 1.65 14.90 -23.08
C PHE A 143 2.53 15.86 -23.86
N THR A 144 3.57 16.35 -23.19
CA THR A 144 4.57 17.24 -23.76
C THR A 144 5.91 16.55 -23.68
N TYR A 145 6.57 16.36 -24.84
CA TYR A 145 7.88 15.70 -24.88
C TYR A 145 8.82 16.32 -25.93
N ASN A 146 10.11 16.32 -25.61
CA ASN A 146 11.17 16.93 -26.41
C ASN A 146 12.03 15.87 -27.09
N LYS A 147 11.56 15.30 -28.20
CA LYS A 147 12.37 14.38 -28.99
C LYS A 147 13.28 15.14 -29.96
N ASN A 148 14.37 15.75 -29.46
CA ASN A 148 15.42 16.41 -30.27
C ASN A 148 14.93 17.46 -31.30
N GLU A 149 13.68 17.94 -31.19
CA GLU A 149 12.93 18.86 -32.06
C GLU A 149 11.95 19.67 -31.18
N PRO A 150 11.31 20.77 -31.65
CA PRO A 150 10.37 21.53 -30.83
C PRO A 150 9.29 20.62 -30.21
N ALA A 151 8.98 20.86 -28.93
CA ALA A 151 8.07 20.05 -28.13
C ALA A 151 6.79 19.68 -28.90
N LYS A 152 6.54 18.37 -29.01
CA LYS A 152 5.27 17.87 -29.55
C LYS A 152 4.28 17.72 -28.40
N ASN A 153 3.11 18.33 -28.58
CA ASN A 153 2.01 18.26 -27.63
C ASN A 153 0.93 17.34 -28.22
N GLU A 154 0.69 16.21 -27.57
CA GLU A 154 -0.42 15.32 -27.90
C GLU A 154 -1.44 15.35 -26.77
N ARG A 155 -2.69 15.68 -27.11
CA ARG A 155 -3.79 15.74 -26.15
C ARG A 155 -4.77 14.61 -26.40
N VAL A 156 -5.11 13.90 -25.34
CA VAL A 156 -6.08 12.80 -25.35
C VAL A 156 -7.09 13.04 -24.23
N GLU A 157 -8.38 12.94 -24.56
CA GLU A 157 -9.45 13.13 -23.57
C GLU A 157 -9.96 11.79 -23.06
N PHE A 158 -10.13 11.68 -21.75
CA PHE A 158 -10.54 10.45 -21.10
C PHE A 158 -11.70 10.68 -20.12
N GLU A 159 -12.68 9.78 -20.15
CA GLU A 159 -13.68 9.65 -19.09
C GLU A 159 -13.13 8.75 -17.98
N ILE A 160 -12.05 9.18 -17.31
CA ILE A 160 -11.43 8.44 -16.20
C ILE A 160 -11.55 9.27 -14.91
N PRO A 161 -11.83 8.61 -13.77
CA PRO A 161 -11.72 9.22 -12.45
C PRO A 161 -10.41 9.95 -12.20
N LEU A 162 -10.45 11.11 -11.56
CA LEU A 162 -9.24 11.89 -11.25
C LEU A 162 -8.31 11.13 -10.27
N HIS A 163 -8.87 10.25 -9.44
CA HIS A 163 -8.18 9.52 -8.38
C HIS A 163 -7.60 8.15 -8.79
N HIS A 164 -7.78 7.71 -10.05
CA HIS A 164 -7.29 6.41 -10.55
C HIS A 164 -6.29 6.51 -11.69
N ILE A 165 -5.56 7.62 -11.75
CA ILE A 165 -4.66 7.86 -12.86
C ILE A 165 -3.28 7.32 -12.49
N ALA A 166 -2.99 6.13 -12.98
CA ALA A 166 -1.69 5.49 -12.87
C ALA A 166 -1.16 5.13 -14.25
N PHE A 167 -0.04 5.75 -14.59
CA PHE A 167 0.63 5.50 -15.86
C PHE A 167 1.74 4.48 -15.66
N TRP A 168 1.65 3.37 -16.37
CA TRP A 168 2.80 2.51 -16.59
C TRP A 168 3.49 3.00 -17.86
N SER A 169 4.75 3.40 -17.72
CA SER A 169 5.65 3.57 -18.84
C SER A 169 5.85 2.21 -19.51
N ASP A 170 4.96 1.89 -20.45
CA ASP A 170 5.15 0.81 -21.40
C ASP A 170 6.08 1.36 -22.48
N SER A 171 7.39 1.24 -22.27
CA SER A 171 8.32 1.40 -23.39
C SER A 171 8.14 0.20 -24.32
N ASP A 172 7.34 0.41 -25.36
CA ASP A 172 7.16 -0.53 -26.47
C ASP A 172 8.35 -0.50 -27.45
N ASP A 173 9.48 0.11 -27.05
CA ASP A 173 10.74 -0.03 -27.79
C ASP A 173 11.13 -1.53 -27.79
N PRO A 174 11.16 -2.18 -28.97
CA PRO A 174 11.55 -3.58 -29.08
C PRO A 174 12.94 -3.86 -28.52
N ALA A 175 13.83 -2.85 -28.45
CA ALA A 175 15.17 -2.95 -27.90
C ALA A 175 15.23 -2.91 -26.36
N CYS A 176 14.26 -2.29 -25.68
CA CYS A 176 14.20 -2.21 -24.21
C CYS A 176 13.42 -3.37 -23.55
N ARG A 177 12.94 -4.34 -24.33
CA ARG A 177 12.40 -5.58 -23.77
C ARG A 177 13.57 -6.45 -23.31
N ASN A 178 13.78 -6.52 -21.99
CA ASN A 178 14.35 -7.73 -21.40
C ASN A 178 13.39 -8.90 -21.75
N ALA A 179 13.67 -9.58 -22.87
CA ALA A 179 12.86 -10.67 -23.40
C ALA A 179 12.72 -11.80 -22.38
N GLU A 180 13.72 -11.96 -21.51
CA GLU A 180 13.72 -12.91 -20.41
C GLU A 180 12.66 -12.54 -19.38
N ALA A 181 12.54 -11.27 -18.98
CA ALA A 181 11.51 -10.83 -18.04
C ALA A 181 10.08 -11.01 -18.59
N LYS A 182 9.85 -10.77 -19.90
CA LYS A 182 8.54 -11.08 -20.53
C LYS A 182 8.26 -12.56 -20.58
N LEU A 183 9.27 -13.37 -20.88
CA LEU A 183 9.15 -14.82 -20.85
C LEU A 183 8.85 -15.31 -19.42
N ALA A 184 9.55 -14.77 -18.42
CA ALA A 184 9.35 -15.06 -17.00
C ALA A 184 7.94 -14.67 -16.54
N ALA A 185 7.45 -13.48 -16.88
CA ALA A 185 6.09 -13.04 -16.58
C ALA A 185 5.03 -13.99 -17.20
N LYS A 186 5.20 -14.38 -18.47
CA LYS A 186 4.30 -15.35 -19.13
C LYS A 186 4.40 -16.75 -18.51
N GLN A 187 5.59 -17.18 -18.11
CA GLN A 187 5.78 -18.45 -17.41
C GLN A 187 5.10 -18.43 -16.04
N LEU A 188 5.28 -17.36 -15.26
CA LEU A 188 4.62 -17.16 -13.97
C LEU A 188 3.10 -17.14 -14.13
N LEU A 189 2.58 -16.40 -15.11
CA LEU A 189 1.15 -16.39 -15.42
C LEU A 189 0.63 -17.81 -15.69
N ARG A 190 1.33 -18.60 -16.51
CA ARG A 190 0.97 -20.01 -16.75
C ARG A 190 1.00 -20.83 -15.46
N GLN A 191 2.01 -20.65 -14.62
CA GLN A 191 2.10 -21.35 -13.32
C GLN A 191 0.93 -20.97 -12.40
N ILE A 192 0.57 -19.69 -12.31
CA ILE A 192 -0.58 -19.20 -11.53
C ILE A 192 -1.91 -19.75 -12.07
N LEU A 193 -2.09 -19.74 -13.38
CA LEU A 193 -3.30 -20.29 -14.02
C LEU A 193 -3.45 -21.79 -13.73
N GLN A 194 -2.34 -22.54 -13.77
CA GLN A 194 -2.26 -23.94 -13.36
C GLN A 194 -2.24 -24.14 -11.83
N GLN A 195 -2.28 -23.04 -11.06
CA GLN A 195 -2.13 -22.98 -9.60
C GLN A 195 -0.82 -23.59 -9.05
N ARG A 196 0.19 -23.80 -9.90
CA ARG A 196 1.47 -24.44 -9.56
C ARG A 196 2.54 -23.46 -9.06
N ALA A 197 2.32 -22.16 -9.14
CA ALA A 197 3.28 -21.14 -8.74
C ALA A 197 3.76 -21.33 -7.29
N THR A 198 5.09 -21.38 -7.09
CA THR A 198 5.72 -21.48 -5.76
C THR A 198 5.59 -20.15 -5.00
N ALA A 199 5.94 -20.14 -3.71
CA ALA A 199 5.97 -18.90 -2.93
C ALA A 199 7.00 -17.91 -3.50
N GLU A 200 8.18 -18.40 -3.87
CA GLU A 200 9.23 -17.62 -4.56
C GLU A 200 8.71 -17.01 -5.87
N ALA A 201 8.08 -17.82 -6.72
CA ALA A 201 7.53 -17.34 -7.99
C ALA A 201 6.43 -16.27 -7.80
N LEU A 202 5.63 -16.39 -6.73
CA LEU A 202 4.64 -15.37 -6.37
C LEU A 202 5.27 -14.12 -5.75
N GLY A 203 6.43 -14.25 -5.10
CA GLY A 203 7.23 -13.12 -4.61
C GLY A 203 7.79 -12.25 -5.73
N GLU A 204 8.05 -12.82 -6.90
CA GLU A 204 8.46 -12.09 -8.11
C GLU A 204 7.30 -11.44 -8.88
N LEU A 205 6.06 -11.75 -8.51
CA LEU A 205 4.89 -11.22 -9.21
C LEU A 205 4.87 -9.69 -9.30
N PRO A 206 5.24 -8.93 -8.24
CA PRO A 206 5.33 -7.48 -8.34
C PRO A 206 6.33 -6.99 -9.38
N ASN A 207 7.51 -7.61 -9.44
CA ASN A 207 8.56 -7.26 -10.41
C ASN A 207 8.13 -7.59 -11.84
N LEU A 208 7.35 -8.66 -12.01
CA LEU A 208 6.88 -9.13 -13.31
C LEU A 208 5.55 -8.48 -13.74
N TRP A 209 4.86 -7.76 -12.84
CA TRP A 209 3.57 -7.10 -13.09
C TRP A 209 3.57 -6.19 -14.32
N PRO A 210 4.58 -5.31 -14.53
CA PRO A 210 4.60 -4.40 -15.67
C PRO A 210 4.77 -5.12 -17.02
N TYR A 211 5.16 -6.40 -17.02
CA TYR A 211 5.39 -7.18 -18.23
C TYR A 211 4.15 -7.93 -18.72
N LEU A 212 3.04 -7.85 -17.97
CA LEU A 212 1.76 -8.44 -18.31
C LEU A 212 0.83 -7.40 -18.93
N TYR A 213 0.07 -7.79 -19.95
CA TYR A 213 -0.99 -6.95 -20.51
C TYR A 213 -2.10 -6.72 -19.46
N SER A 214 -2.80 -5.58 -19.54
CA SER A 214 -3.88 -5.23 -18.59
C SER A 214 -4.95 -6.32 -18.47
N THR A 215 -5.32 -6.97 -19.57
CA THR A 215 -6.26 -8.11 -19.57
C THR A 215 -5.71 -9.33 -18.85
N GLU A 216 -4.41 -9.60 -18.95
CA GLU A 216 -3.71 -10.66 -18.23
C GLU A 216 -3.64 -10.35 -16.73
N ARG A 217 -3.33 -9.10 -16.36
CA ARG A 217 -3.29 -8.63 -14.96
C ARG A 217 -4.65 -8.78 -14.28
N ILE A 218 -5.72 -8.30 -14.91
CA ILE A 218 -7.09 -8.46 -14.38
C ILE A 218 -7.47 -9.94 -14.27
N GLY A 219 -7.17 -10.75 -15.30
CA GLY A 219 -7.44 -12.19 -15.26
C GLY A 219 -6.69 -12.91 -14.13
N LEU A 220 -5.45 -12.46 -13.86
CA LEU A 220 -4.63 -12.96 -12.77
C LEU A 220 -5.20 -12.56 -11.41
N LEU A 221 -5.61 -11.31 -11.19
CA LEU A 221 -6.24 -10.86 -9.94
C LEU A 221 -7.49 -11.69 -9.63
N GLN A 222 -8.37 -11.88 -10.61
CA GLN A 222 -9.57 -12.71 -10.46
C GLN A 222 -9.23 -14.17 -10.09
N ARG A 223 -8.11 -14.70 -10.60
CA ARG A 223 -7.65 -16.06 -10.29
C ARG A 223 -7.07 -16.16 -8.88
N LEU A 224 -6.28 -15.17 -8.45
CA LEU A 224 -5.74 -15.09 -7.10
C LEU A 224 -6.84 -14.99 -6.05
N ALA A 225 -7.79 -14.06 -6.24
CA ALA A 225 -8.93 -13.88 -5.32
C ALA A 225 -9.75 -15.17 -5.11
N LYS A 226 -9.82 -16.04 -6.12
CA LYS A 226 -10.56 -17.32 -6.06
C LYS A 226 -9.74 -18.49 -5.51
N SER A 227 -8.43 -18.34 -5.32
CA SER A 227 -7.53 -19.47 -5.04
C SER A 227 -6.91 -19.42 -3.64
N LYS A 228 -7.54 -20.11 -2.68
CA LYS A 228 -6.99 -20.31 -1.33
C LYS A 228 -5.56 -20.89 -1.36
N ARG A 229 -5.25 -21.76 -2.32
CA ARG A 229 -3.90 -22.33 -2.42
C ARG A 229 -2.83 -21.30 -2.76
N LEU A 230 -3.15 -20.37 -3.67
CA LEU A 230 -2.19 -19.34 -4.10
C LEU A 230 -2.05 -18.25 -3.04
N LEU A 231 -3.17 -17.82 -2.44
CA LEU A 231 -3.14 -16.85 -1.34
C LEU A 231 -2.34 -17.39 -0.13
N GLY A 232 -2.42 -18.69 0.14
CA GLY A 232 -1.61 -19.37 1.15
C GLY A 232 -0.13 -19.51 0.85
N ARG A 233 0.34 -19.02 -0.30
CA ARG A 233 1.76 -19.02 -0.69
C ARG A 233 2.34 -17.61 -0.78
N LEU A 234 1.51 -16.57 -0.70
CA LEU A 234 1.97 -15.19 -0.65
C LEU A 234 2.57 -14.92 0.73
N SER A 235 3.82 -14.46 0.74
CA SER A 235 4.42 -13.83 1.93
C SER A 235 3.72 -12.50 2.23
N THR A 236 3.95 -11.95 3.42
CA THR A 236 3.48 -10.60 3.78
C THR A 236 3.96 -9.56 2.78
N THR A 237 5.25 -9.58 2.44
CA THR A 237 5.84 -8.71 1.42
C THR A 237 5.16 -8.83 0.06
N ALA A 238 5.03 -10.05 -0.46
CA ALA A 238 4.39 -10.26 -1.75
C ALA A 238 2.92 -9.80 -1.75
N ALA A 239 2.19 -9.96 -0.64
CA ALA A 239 0.81 -9.50 -0.52
C ALA A 239 0.72 -7.96 -0.48
N CYS A 240 1.58 -7.29 0.30
CA CYS A 240 1.64 -5.83 0.36
C CYS A 240 2.02 -5.23 -1.01
N ASP A 241 3.08 -5.75 -1.63
CA ASP A 241 3.58 -5.24 -2.91
C ASP A 241 2.58 -5.51 -4.04
N LEU A 242 1.91 -6.67 -4.02
CA LEU A 242 0.81 -6.95 -4.94
C LEU A 242 -0.33 -5.96 -4.79
N TYR A 243 -0.73 -5.58 -3.58
CA TYR A 243 -1.76 -4.55 -3.41
C TYR A 243 -1.32 -3.21 -4.02
N ARG A 244 -0.10 -2.77 -3.67
CA ARG A 244 0.47 -1.49 -4.10
C ARG A 244 0.42 -1.32 -5.62
N ILE A 245 0.73 -2.38 -6.37
CA ILE A 245 0.71 -2.35 -7.85
C ILE A 245 -0.66 -2.68 -8.46
N ALA A 246 -1.43 -3.59 -7.86
CA ALA A 246 -2.66 -4.10 -8.47
C ALA A 246 -3.83 -3.14 -8.32
N ARG A 247 -3.82 -2.29 -7.29
CA ARG A 247 -4.87 -1.29 -7.03
C ARG A 247 -5.06 -0.32 -8.21
N TYR A 248 -4.01 -0.11 -9.01
CA TYR A 248 -4.04 0.70 -10.22
C TYR A 248 -4.82 0.03 -11.37
N ASP A 249 -4.89 -1.30 -11.41
CA ASP A 249 -5.73 -2.01 -12.36
C ASP A 249 -7.16 -2.23 -11.80
N SER A 250 -7.29 -2.49 -10.49
CA SER A 250 -8.58 -2.60 -9.79
C SER A 250 -8.40 -2.57 -8.27
N VAL A 251 -8.77 -1.46 -7.62
CA VAL A 251 -8.78 -1.33 -6.15
C VAL A 251 -9.62 -2.44 -5.52
N ASP A 252 -10.89 -2.61 -5.93
CA ASP A 252 -11.78 -3.64 -5.38
C ASP A 252 -11.15 -5.05 -5.36
N GLN A 253 -10.52 -5.46 -6.46
CA GLN A 253 -9.90 -6.79 -6.55
C GLN A 253 -8.61 -6.87 -5.73
N ALA A 254 -7.81 -5.81 -5.69
CA ALA A 254 -6.62 -5.74 -4.86
C ALA A 254 -6.99 -5.83 -3.37
N SER A 255 -7.97 -5.04 -2.92
CA SER A 255 -8.48 -5.06 -1.54
C SER A 255 -9.07 -6.42 -1.19
N GLU A 256 -9.85 -7.04 -2.09
CA GLU A 256 -10.39 -8.39 -1.87
C GLU A 256 -9.29 -9.46 -1.74
N ILE A 257 -8.22 -9.36 -2.52
CA ILE A 257 -7.06 -10.28 -2.41
C ILE A 257 -6.39 -10.12 -1.05
N VAL A 258 -6.12 -8.88 -0.62
CA VAL A 258 -5.53 -8.61 0.70
C VAL A 258 -6.46 -9.11 1.80
N ALA A 259 -7.76 -8.83 1.74
CA ALA A 259 -8.72 -9.24 2.74
C ALA A 259 -8.82 -10.78 2.85
N ARG A 260 -8.82 -11.50 1.72
CA ARG A 260 -8.77 -12.97 1.74
C ARG A 260 -7.43 -13.51 2.24
N TRP A 261 -6.33 -12.86 1.87
CA TRP A 261 -4.99 -13.22 2.35
C TRP A 261 -4.89 -13.07 3.87
N THR A 262 -5.32 -11.94 4.45
CA THR A 262 -5.33 -11.74 5.92
C THR A 262 -6.20 -12.77 6.64
N ARG A 263 -7.31 -13.19 6.02
CA ARG A 263 -8.16 -14.26 6.57
C ARG A 263 -7.48 -15.63 6.55
N GLN A 264 -6.72 -15.93 5.52
CA GLN A 264 -5.97 -17.18 5.41
C GLN A 264 -4.79 -17.23 6.37
N TRP A 265 -4.15 -16.08 6.59
CA TRP A 265 -2.98 -15.91 7.44
C TRP A 265 -3.34 -15.26 8.78
N ARG A 266 -4.43 -15.71 9.41
CA ARG A 266 -5.01 -15.10 10.62
C ARG A 266 -4.06 -14.93 11.81
N ARG A 267 -3.01 -15.77 11.89
CA ARG A 267 -1.97 -15.74 12.93
C ARG A 267 -0.62 -15.23 12.40
N VAL A 268 -0.59 -14.59 11.25
CA VAL A 268 0.62 -13.88 10.79
C VAL A 268 0.50 -12.45 11.27
N GLY A 269 1.49 -12.01 12.04
CA GLY A 269 1.66 -10.60 12.37
C GLY A 269 3.03 -10.13 11.90
N LEU A 270 3.87 -9.65 12.81
CA LEU A 270 5.18 -9.15 12.44
C LEU A 270 6.13 -10.29 12.01
N SER A 271 6.92 -10.03 10.97
CA SER A 271 7.92 -10.96 10.43
C SER A 271 9.29 -10.32 10.51
N MET A 272 10.30 -11.07 10.92
CA MET A 272 11.67 -10.67 10.66
C MET A 272 11.87 -10.79 9.14
N GLU A 273 12.33 -9.73 8.46
CA GLU A 273 12.71 -9.80 7.04
C GLU A 273 14.18 -9.41 6.90
N THR A 274 14.77 -9.76 5.75
CA THR A 274 16.21 -9.85 5.47
C THR A 274 16.99 -8.54 5.57
N SER A 275 16.34 -7.38 5.64
CA SER A 275 17.01 -6.10 5.85
C SER A 275 16.25 -5.22 6.85
N ARG A 276 16.99 -4.49 7.68
CA ARG A 276 16.44 -3.55 8.66
C ARG A 276 15.70 -2.36 8.01
N ALA A 277 16.08 -2.02 6.77
CA ALA A 277 15.41 -0.99 5.97
C ALA A 277 14.02 -1.45 5.48
N GLU A 278 13.82 -2.76 5.33
CA GLU A 278 12.53 -3.38 4.95
C GLU A 278 11.76 -3.92 6.17
N SER A 279 12.41 -4.01 7.34
CA SER A 279 11.79 -4.59 8.52
C SER A 279 10.74 -3.67 9.14
N VAL A 280 9.48 -3.99 8.84
CA VAL A 280 8.32 -4.02 9.76
C VAL A 280 7.75 -2.70 10.29
N SER A 281 8.49 -1.62 10.40
CA SER A 281 7.91 -0.28 10.62
C SER A 281 7.26 0.31 9.37
N SER A 282 7.49 -0.28 8.19
CA SER A 282 6.96 0.25 6.93
C SER A 282 5.86 -0.61 6.29
N ARG A 283 5.91 -1.94 6.19
CA ARG A 283 4.99 -2.61 5.22
C ARG A 283 3.50 -2.57 5.57
N TYR A 284 3.09 -2.85 6.81
CA TYR A 284 1.68 -2.69 7.18
C TYR A 284 1.29 -1.21 7.29
N GLY A 285 2.22 -0.35 7.75
CA GLY A 285 2.03 1.11 7.77
C GLY A 285 1.83 1.67 6.36
N GLN A 286 2.78 1.50 5.46
CA GLN A 286 2.74 1.79 4.02
C GLN A 286 1.51 1.17 3.34
N LEU A 287 1.21 -0.11 3.59
CA LEU A 287 0.01 -0.72 3.04
C LEU A 287 -1.24 0.02 3.55
N ALA A 288 -1.31 0.34 4.84
CA ALA A 288 -2.38 1.14 5.40
C ALA A 288 -2.43 2.56 4.83
N LYS A 289 -1.28 3.23 4.60
CA LYS A 289 -1.21 4.56 3.95
C LYS A 289 -1.91 4.49 2.60
N VAL A 290 -1.55 3.50 1.80
CA VAL A 290 -2.11 3.32 0.46
C VAL A 290 -3.59 2.92 0.50
N ILE A 291 -3.99 2.04 1.42
CA ILE A 291 -5.39 1.62 1.58
C ILE A 291 -6.27 2.78 2.07
N VAL A 292 -5.77 3.63 2.98
CA VAL A 292 -6.46 4.85 3.44
C VAL A 292 -6.69 5.79 2.29
N LEU A 293 -5.66 5.99 1.45
CA LEU A 293 -5.81 6.83 0.26
C LEU A 293 -6.90 6.29 -0.67
N ASP A 294 -7.06 4.97 -0.79
CA ASP A 294 -8.10 4.34 -1.63
C ASP A 294 -9.48 4.20 -0.96
N ASP A 295 -9.61 4.60 0.31
CA ASP A 295 -10.78 4.37 1.17
C ASP A 295 -11.34 2.93 1.12
N SER A 296 -10.44 1.94 0.98
CA SER A 296 -10.82 0.54 0.69
C SER A 296 -10.69 -0.41 1.88
N TRP A 297 -10.38 0.13 3.06
CA TRP A 297 -10.12 -0.67 4.28
C TRP A 297 -11.37 -1.30 4.89
N HIS A 298 -12.58 -0.78 4.61
CA HIS A 298 -13.84 -1.27 5.17
C HIS A 298 -14.07 -2.76 4.89
N ALA A 299 -13.74 -3.24 3.68
CA ALA A 299 -13.86 -4.65 3.35
C ALA A 299 -12.99 -5.54 4.26
N ILE A 300 -11.78 -5.07 4.59
CA ILE A 300 -10.85 -5.78 5.49
C ILE A 300 -11.40 -5.77 6.92
N ALA A 301 -11.87 -4.62 7.39
CA ALA A 301 -12.37 -4.44 8.76
C ALA A 301 -13.68 -5.21 9.04
N ASP A 302 -14.59 -5.25 8.07
CA ASP A 302 -15.96 -5.75 8.30
C ASP A 302 -16.09 -7.25 7.99
N GLN A 303 -15.35 -7.77 7.02
CA GLN A 303 -15.56 -9.13 6.51
C GLN A 303 -14.43 -10.11 6.86
N HIS A 304 -13.26 -9.62 7.26
CA HIS A 304 -12.05 -10.44 7.41
C HIS A 304 -11.30 -10.25 8.73
N LEU A 305 -11.69 -9.29 9.55
CA LEU A 305 -11.09 -9.04 10.85
C LEU A 305 -11.41 -10.16 11.85
N THR A 306 -12.65 -10.62 11.95
CA THR A 306 -13.11 -11.54 13.00
C THR A 306 -13.44 -12.95 12.47
N PHE A 307 -13.25 -13.96 13.32
CA PHE A 307 -13.52 -15.36 13.01
C PHE A 307 -14.68 -15.92 13.85
N PRO A 308 -15.27 -17.06 13.44
CA PRO A 308 -16.36 -17.70 14.19
C PRO A 308 -15.99 -18.11 15.61
N ASP A 309 -14.70 -18.32 15.90
CA ASP A 309 -14.17 -18.63 17.24
C ASP A 309 -13.92 -17.37 18.10
N GLY A 310 -14.34 -16.20 17.62
CA GLY A 310 -14.18 -14.92 18.30
C GLY A 310 -12.79 -14.31 18.18
N SER A 311 -11.79 -15.04 17.66
CA SER A 311 -10.45 -14.49 17.43
C SER A 311 -10.47 -13.46 16.30
N CYS A 312 -9.39 -12.67 16.19
CA CYS A 312 -9.19 -11.78 15.06
C CYS A 312 -8.01 -12.21 14.18
N SER A 313 -7.97 -11.70 12.94
CA SER A 313 -6.78 -11.78 12.09
C SER A 313 -5.78 -10.72 12.55
N VAL A 314 -4.57 -11.14 12.93
CA VAL A 314 -3.51 -10.24 13.35
C VAL A 314 -3.11 -9.32 12.19
N ALA A 315 -2.85 -9.86 11.00
CA ALA A 315 -2.54 -9.06 9.81
C ALA A 315 -3.63 -8.03 9.46
N ALA A 316 -4.92 -8.42 9.51
CA ALA A 316 -6.01 -7.47 9.30
C ALA A 316 -6.03 -6.38 10.38
N ALA A 317 -5.82 -6.75 11.64
CA ALA A 317 -5.79 -5.79 12.74
C ALA A 317 -4.67 -4.76 12.61
N TYR A 318 -3.48 -5.15 12.12
CA TYR A 318 -2.39 -4.22 11.82
C TYR A 318 -2.77 -3.21 10.73
N ILE A 319 -3.34 -3.68 9.63
CA ILE A 319 -3.78 -2.83 8.52
C ILE A 319 -4.85 -1.86 9.01
N VAL A 320 -5.87 -2.36 9.71
CA VAL A 320 -6.99 -1.57 10.23
C VAL A 320 -6.52 -0.55 11.27
N ALA A 321 -5.59 -0.92 12.15
CA ALA A 321 -4.98 0.01 13.11
C ALA A 321 -4.25 1.17 12.39
N GLY A 322 -3.44 0.85 11.38
CA GLY A 322 -2.81 1.87 10.54
C GLY A 322 -3.84 2.76 9.85
N CYS A 323 -4.92 2.16 9.32
CA CYS A 323 -5.95 2.93 8.62
C CYS A 323 -6.68 3.91 9.54
N HIS A 324 -7.02 3.48 10.75
CA HIS A 324 -7.62 4.35 11.75
C HIS A 324 -6.66 5.46 12.22
N ALA A 325 -5.36 5.18 12.36
CA ALA A 325 -4.37 6.20 12.67
C ALA A 325 -4.25 7.26 11.56
N GLY A 326 -4.19 6.81 10.30
CA GLY A 326 -4.18 7.69 9.13
C GLY A 326 -5.43 8.57 9.02
N ASN A 327 -6.59 8.04 9.42
CA ASN A 327 -7.87 8.77 9.43
C ASN A 327 -8.15 9.56 10.71
N GLY A 328 -7.26 9.55 11.71
CA GLY A 328 -7.50 10.23 13.00
C GLY A 328 -8.64 9.64 13.82
N THR A 329 -8.93 8.35 13.64
CA THR A 329 -10.02 7.61 14.30
C THR A 329 -9.50 6.47 15.19
N SER A 330 -8.23 6.51 15.62
CA SER A 330 -7.65 5.45 16.47
C SER A 330 -8.40 5.27 17.79
N LYS A 331 -9.03 6.33 18.32
CA LYS A 331 -9.87 6.23 19.52
C LYS A 331 -11.03 5.26 19.32
N GLU A 332 -11.75 5.37 18.20
CA GLU A 332 -12.88 4.50 17.87
C GLU A 332 -12.41 3.04 17.72
N TRP A 333 -11.26 2.85 17.09
CA TRP A 333 -10.66 1.53 16.94
C TRP A 333 -10.26 0.90 18.28
N ASN A 334 -9.60 1.67 19.14
CA ASN A 334 -9.23 1.22 20.49
C ASN A 334 -10.47 0.88 21.33
N GLU A 335 -11.56 1.65 21.22
CA GLU A 335 -12.83 1.34 21.88
C GLU A 335 -13.46 0.04 21.35
N ARG A 336 -13.41 -0.19 20.03
CA ARG A 336 -13.87 -1.45 19.41
C ARG A 336 -13.05 -2.65 19.92
N ILE A 337 -11.73 -2.53 20.02
CA ILE A 337 -10.88 -3.60 20.56
C ILE A 337 -11.16 -3.84 22.04
N LYS A 338 -11.28 -2.78 22.86
CA LYS A 338 -11.62 -2.91 24.29
C LYS A 338 -12.97 -3.61 24.49
N THR A 339 -13.96 -3.27 23.67
CA THR A 339 -15.27 -3.94 23.68
C THR A 339 -15.14 -5.42 23.33
N ALA A 340 -14.34 -5.77 22.31
CA ALA A 340 -14.08 -7.17 21.97
C ALA A 340 -13.38 -7.93 23.10
N LEU A 341 -12.39 -7.30 23.77
CA LEU A 341 -11.66 -7.89 24.91
C LEU A 341 -12.52 -8.09 26.16
N GLN A 342 -13.64 -7.36 26.28
CA GLN A 342 -14.62 -7.53 27.36
C GLN A 342 -15.62 -8.66 27.10
N ASN A 343 -15.61 -9.26 25.92
CA ASN A 343 -16.49 -10.39 25.61
C ASN A 343 -16.16 -11.59 26.52
N PRO A 344 -17.08 -12.06 27.38
CA PRO A 344 -16.82 -13.17 28.29
C PRO A 344 -16.55 -14.50 27.56
N ASP A 345 -16.98 -14.63 26.31
CA ASP A 345 -16.73 -15.83 25.49
C ASP A 345 -15.31 -15.86 24.91
N LEU A 346 -14.59 -14.74 24.95
CA LEU A 346 -13.22 -14.62 24.46
C LEU A 346 -12.23 -15.09 25.53
N SER A 347 -11.66 -16.28 25.35
CA SER A 347 -10.81 -16.92 26.35
C SER A 347 -9.50 -17.45 25.76
N PHE A 348 -8.44 -17.42 26.57
CA PHE A 348 -7.13 -17.99 26.25
C PHE A 348 -6.65 -17.59 24.84
N ASP A 349 -6.45 -18.56 23.96
CA ASP A 349 -5.86 -18.39 22.62
C ASP A 349 -6.67 -17.50 21.68
N SER A 350 -8.00 -17.41 21.79
CA SER A 350 -8.78 -16.48 20.97
C SER A 350 -8.61 -15.04 21.45
N LYS A 351 -8.36 -14.83 22.75
CA LYS A 351 -8.05 -13.52 23.34
C LYS A 351 -6.67 -13.01 22.94
N VAL A 352 -5.70 -13.92 22.75
CA VAL A 352 -4.30 -13.57 22.37
C VAL A 352 -4.24 -12.68 21.14
N THR A 353 -4.99 -12.99 20.06
CA THR A 353 -4.93 -12.19 18.83
C THR A 353 -5.46 -10.78 19.02
N TRP A 354 -6.48 -10.60 19.87
CA TRP A 354 -7.03 -9.28 20.19
C TRP A 354 -6.09 -8.47 21.08
N LEU A 355 -5.36 -9.12 21.99
CA LEU A 355 -4.33 -8.47 22.79
C LEU A 355 -3.15 -7.98 21.93
N ILE A 356 -2.75 -8.77 20.93
CA ILE A 356 -1.77 -8.33 19.92
C ILE A 356 -2.32 -7.16 19.09
N ALA A 357 -3.59 -7.24 18.65
CA ALA A 357 -4.26 -6.14 17.95
C ALA A 357 -4.31 -4.85 18.78
N HIS A 358 -4.56 -4.95 20.08
CA HIS A 358 -4.56 -3.82 21.01
C HIS A 358 -3.16 -3.22 21.16
N ALA A 359 -2.11 -4.06 21.25
CA ALA A 359 -0.73 -3.58 21.27
C ALA A 359 -0.41 -2.78 20.00
N ALA A 360 -0.75 -3.31 18.82
CA ALA A 360 -0.54 -2.64 17.54
C ALA A 360 -1.32 -1.31 17.46
N ALA A 361 -2.59 -1.29 17.87
CA ALA A 361 -3.41 -0.07 17.88
C ALA A 361 -2.80 1.04 18.75
N ALA A 362 -2.32 0.70 19.95
CA ALA A 362 -1.64 1.65 20.82
C ALA A 362 -0.33 2.17 20.21
N GLU A 363 0.45 1.30 19.55
CA GLU A 363 1.71 1.65 18.89
C GLU A 363 1.50 2.60 17.69
N PHE A 364 0.46 2.40 16.88
CA PHE A 364 0.09 3.35 15.82
C PHE A 364 -0.42 4.67 16.37
N SER A 365 -1.26 4.65 17.41
CA SER A 365 -1.84 5.87 18.01
C SER A 365 -0.76 6.77 18.65
N ALA A 366 0.32 6.18 19.17
CA ALA A 366 1.39 6.90 19.85
C ALA A 366 2.24 7.79 18.93
N ASN A 367 2.18 7.57 17.60
CA ASN A 367 3.04 8.23 16.63
C ASN A 367 2.42 9.45 15.92
N GLY A 368 1.22 9.87 16.34
CA GLY A 368 0.47 10.95 15.70
C GLY A 368 -0.71 10.42 14.89
N GLU A 369 -1.72 11.27 14.73
CA GLU A 369 -3.01 10.93 14.13
C GLU A 369 -3.39 11.95 13.05
N GLY A 370 -4.22 11.52 12.10
CA GLY A 370 -4.89 12.42 11.15
C GLY A 370 -4.06 12.81 9.93
N SER A 371 -2.92 12.16 9.71
CA SER A 371 -2.19 12.23 8.45
C SER A 371 -2.03 10.84 7.86
N SER A 372 -2.70 10.61 6.73
CA SER A 372 -2.58 9.38 5.93
C SER A 372 -1.15 9.16 5.39
N LEU A 373 -0.30 10.18 5.43
CA LEU A 373 1.08 10.16 4.95
C LEU A 373 2.10 9.85 6.03
N SER A 374 1.82 10.18 7.29
CA SER A 374 2.70 9.95 8.43
C SER A 374 2.17 8.82 9.34
N ILE A 375 1.61 7.77 8.75
CA ILE A 375 1.30 6.53 9.48
C ILE A 375 2.63 5.86 9.84
N ASP A 376 3.21 6.29 10.94
CA ASP A 376 4.43 5.74 11.48
C ASP A 376 4.10 4.66 12.50
N TYR A 377 4.92 3.61 12.53
CA TYR A 377 4.77 2.49 13.45
C TYR A 377 6.03 2.34 14.29
N THR A 378 5.90 2.56 15.60
CA THR A 378 7.00 2.49 16.57
C THR A 378 6.69 1.33 17.51
N PRO A 379 7.13 0.12 17.16
CA PRO A 379 6.84 -1.06 17.96
C PRO A 379 7.45 -0.94 19.35
N ASN A 380 6.68 -1.31 20.38
CA ASN A 380 7.13 -1.37 21.76
C ASN A 380 7.09 -2.82 22.26
N PRO A 381 8.25 -3.49 22.41
CA PRO A 381 8.29 -4.89 22.85
C PRO A 381 7.75 -5.11 24.28
N ASN A 382 7.63 -4.05 25.07
CA ASN A 382 7.14 -4.06 26.45
C ASN A 382 5.69 -3.54 26.57
N ASN A 383 4.93 -3.51 25.46
CA ASN A 383 3.52 -3.12 25.51
C ASN A 383 2.74 -4.02 26.47
N GLU A 384 1.99 -3.43 27.41
CA GLU A 384 1.27 -4.18 28.45
C GLU A 384 0.31 -5.23 27.88
N SER A 385 -0.34 -4.92 26.76
CA SER A 385 -1.27 -5.84 26.08
C SER A 385 -0.53 -7.03 25.49
N LEU A 386 0.68 -6.83 24.98
CA LEU A 386 1.52 -7.90 24.45
C LEU A 386 2.03 -8.81 25.58
N LEU A 387 2.39 -8.23 26.73
CA LEU A 387 2.75 -8.99 27.93
C LEU A 387 1.54 -9.75 28.51
N GLU A 388 0.33 -9.19 28.42
CA GLU A 388 -0.89 -9.91 28.76
C GLU A 388 -1.16 -11.06 27.78
N ALA A 389 -0.90 -10.87 26.48
CA ALA A 389 -1.05 -11.90 25.46
C ALA A 389 -0.16 -13.11 25.78
N GLU A 390 1.08 -12.87 26.21
CA GLU A 390 2.02 -13.90 26.62
C GLU A 390 1.51 -14.73 27.80
N ARG A 391 1.02 -14.05 28.85
CA ARG A 391 0.43 -14.71 30.02
C ARG A 391 -0.86 -15.48 29.68
N THR A 392 -1.58 -15.04 28.66
CA THR A 392 -2.87 -15.61 28.24
C THR A 392 -2.71 -16.81 27.28
N ALA A 393 -1.58 -16.89 26.58
CA ALA A 393 -1.32 -17.94 25.59
C ALA A 393 -1.27 -19.34 26.21
N ALA A 394 -2.26 -20.16 25.87
CA ALA A 394 -2.42 -21.49 26.44
C ALA A 394 -1.76 -22.58 25.57
N SER A 395 -1.91 -22.49 24.25
CA SER A 395 -1.27 -23.41 23.30
C SER A 395 0.12 -22.96 22.86
N ASP A 396 0.93 -23.92 22.45
CA ASP A 396 2.27 -23.67 21.91
C ASP A 396 2.24 -22.80 20.64
N ASP A 397 1.20 -22.93 19.81
CA ASP A 397 0.98 -22.06 18.66
C ASP A 397 0.79 -20.59 19.05
N SER A 398 -0.03 -20.32 20.08
CA SER A 398 -0.23 -18.96 20.59
C SER A 398 1.01 -18.41 21.26
N ARG A 399 1.77 -19.25 21.99
CA ARG A 399 3.03 -18.84 22.61
C ARG A 399 4.06 -18.44 21.56
N ILE A 400 4.17 -19.21 20.47
CA ILE A 400 5.05 -18.83 19.35
C ILE A 400 4.59 -17.58 18.66
N LEU A 401 3.29 -17.40 18.47
CA LEU A 401 2.75 -16.18 17.89
C LEU A 401 3.20 -14.96 18.71
N VAL A 402 2.97 -14.98 20.03
CA VAL A 402 3.38 -13.87 20.92
C VAL A 402 4.89 -13.72 21.00
N ALA A 403 5.64 -14.83 21.06
CA ALA A 403 7.09 -14.80 21.08
C ALA A 403 7.65 -14.15 19.81
N ARG A 404 7.13 -14.49 18.63
CA ARG A 404 7.49 -13.87 17.35
C ARG A 404 7.23 -12.37 17.39
N GLU A 405 6.05 -11.96 17.85
CA GLU A 405 5.69 -10.54 18.01
C GLU A 405 6.68 -9.79 18.91
N ARG A 406 7.09 -10.38 20.05
CA ARG A 406 8.05 -9.77 20.97
C ARG A 406 9.47 -9.75 20.40
N ILE A 407 9.94 -10.87 19.84
CA ILE A 407 11.26 -11.00 19.22
C ILE A 407 11.44 -9.95 18.14
N VAL A 408 10.49 -9.85 17.20
CA VAL A 408 10.55 -8.87 16.11
C VAL A 408 10.63 -7.45 16.65
N ARG A 409 9.81 -7.10 17.65
CA ARG A 409 9.85 -5.75 18.26
C ARG A 409 11.18 -5.45 18.94
N TYR A 410 11.77 -6.40 19.67
CA TYR A 410 13.10 -6.22 20.26
C TYR A 410 14.18 -6.09 19.19
N THR A 411 14.10 -6.86 18.10
CA THR A 411 14.99 -6.74 16.94
C THR A 411 14.91 -5.35 16.31
N LEU A 412 13.71 -4.80 16.12
CA LEU A 412 13.51 -3.44 15.60
C LEU A 412 14.07 -2.37 16.53
N ALA A 413 14.00 -2.60 17.84
CA ALA A 413 14.61 -1.75 18.87
C ALA A 413 16.13 -1.98 19.03
N ASN A 414 16.76 -2.84 18.22
CA ASN A 414 18.18 -3.26 18.33
C ASN A 414 18.56 -3.90 19.66
N ASN A 415 17.60 -4.48 20.36
CA ASN A 415 17.85 -5.20 21.60
C ASN A 415 17.94 -6.70 21.32
N TRP A 416 19.01 -7.10 20.62
CA TRP A 416 19.28 -8.48 20.22
C TRP A 416 19.32 -9.45 21.39
N HIS A 417 19.92 -9.02 22.51
CA HIS A 417 19.97 -9.81 23.73
C HIS A 417 18.56 -10.13 24.25
N ALA A 418 17.70 -9.13 24.40
CA ALA A 418 16.33 -9.36 24.85
C ALA A 418 15.53 -10.21 23.85
N ALA A 419 15.74 -10.05 22.54
CA ALA A 419 15.13 -10.90 21.53
C ALA A 419 15.53 -12.38 21.72
N LYS A 420 16.81 -12.65 21.98
CA LYS A 420 17.31 -14.01 22.25
C LYS A 420 16.77 -14.56 23.58
N ASP A 421 16.67 -13.74 24.61
CA ASP A 421 16.09 -14.13 25.90
C ASP A 421 14.63 -14.57 25.75
N VAL A 422 13.81 -13.84 25.00
CA VAL A 422 12.43 -14.23 24.70
C VAL A 422 12.38 -15.58 23.99
N ALA A 423 13.26 -15.81 23.01
CA ALA A 423 13.32 -17.08 22.31
C ALA A 423 13.68 -18.24 23.26
N LEU A 424 14.68 -18.05 24.13
CA LEU A 424 15.09 -19.06 25.12
C LEU A 424 14.03 -19.33 26.18
N GLU A 425 13.33 -18.30 26.66
CA GLU A 425 12.22 -18.44 27.60
C GLU A 425 11.06 -19.21 26.96
N THR A 426 10.71 -18.86 25.73
CA THR A 426 9.65 -19.53 24.96
C THR A 426 9.96 -21.00 24.78
N GLU A 427 11.19 -21.34 24.37
CA GLU A 427 11.64 -22.73 24.13
C GLU A 427 11.38 -23.65 25.33
N ARG A 428 11.64 -23.16 26.55
CA ARG A 428 11.43 -23.92 27.80
C ARG A 428 9.97 -24.27 28.05
N SER A 429 9.06 -23.45 27.53
CA SER A 429 7.61 -23.59 27.71
C SER A 429 6.94 -24.46 26.65
N LEU A 430 7.54 -24.59 25.46
CA LEU A 430 6.99 -25.36 24.35
C LEU A 430 7.11 -26.87 24.60
N ARG A 431 6.17 -27.62 24.00
CA ARG A 431 6.07 -29.09 24.07
C ARG A 431 5.93 -29.71 22.68
N ASP A 432 5.30 -29.03 21.75
CA ASP A 432 5.09 -29.47 20.37
C ASP A 432 6.38 -29.34 19.51
N ALA A 433 6.64 -30.37 18.72
CA ALA A 433 7.85 -30.45 17.89
C ALA A 433 7.83 -29.47 16.70
N ASN A 434 6.66 -29.18 16.12
CA ASN A 434 6.55 -28.21 15.03
C ASN A 434 6.77 -26.79 15.57
N SER A 435 6.20 -26.52 16.75
CA SER A 435 6.42 -25.29 17.49
C SER A 435 7.92 -25.08 17.79
N LEU A 436 8.60 -26.08 18.35
CA LEU A 436 10.04 -26.01 18.59
C LEU A 436 10.86 -25.80 17.29
N ALA A 437 10.50 -26.49 16.20
CA ALA A 437 11.15 -26.31 14.91
C ALA A 437 10.95 -24.90 14.33
N GLU A 438 9.77 -24.31 14.50
CA GLU A 438 9.49 -22.95 14.09
C GLU A 438 10.29 -21.93 14.91
N LEU A 439 10.37 -22.10 16.22
CA LEU A 439 11.19 -21.26 17.08
C LEU A 439 12.69 -21.37 16.74
N ALA A 440 13.17 -22.55 16.36
CA ALA A 440 14.54 -22.75 15.88
C ALA A 440 14.82 -21.94 14.60
N ARG A 441 13.89 -21.93 13.63
CA ARG A 441 14.01 -21.08 12.42
C ARG A 441 14.03 -19.59 12.75
N ILE A 442 13.18 -19.16 13.69
CA ILE A 442 13.15 -17.77 14.18
C ILE A 442 14.53 -17.40 14.77
N ARG A 443 15.13 -18.26 15.58
CA ARG A 443 16.47 -18.03 16.16
C ARG A 443 17.56 -17.96 15.09
N GLU A 444 17.57 -18.89 14.14
CA GLU A 444 18.52 -18.87 13.02
C GLU A 444 18.40 -17.57 12.20
N GLN A 445 17.17 -17.08 12.01
CA GLN A 445 16.95 -15.81 11.34
C GLN A 445 17.44 -14.61 12.17
N LEU A 446 17.19 -14.63 13.49
CA LEU A 446 17.67 -13.60 14.41
C LEU A 446 19.20 -13.51 14.40
N ASP A 447 19.90 -14.65 14.45
CA ASP A 447 21.37 -14.70 14.41
C ASP A 447 21.91 -14.15 13.08
N ARG A 448 21.31 -14.55 11.93
CA ARG A 448 21.70 -14.02 10.61
C ARG A 448 21.52 -12.51 10.51
N LEU A 449 20.45 -11.96 11.08
CA LEU A 449 20.18 -10.52 11.04
C LEU A 449 21.12 -9.73 11.95
N GLU A 450 21.48 -10.28 13.12
CA GLU A 450 22.48 -9.68 14.00
C GLU A 450 23.85 -9.65 13.31
N GLU A 451 24.28 -10.77 12.72
CA GLU A 451 25.53 -10.88 11.96
C GLU A 451 25.58 -9.84 10.82
N ALA A 452 24.51 -9.74 10.03
CA ALA A 452 24.41 -8.79 8.93
C ALA A 452 24.51 -7.31 9.39
N GLN A 453 24.11 -6.99 10.62
CA GLN A 453 24.24 -5.63 11.18
C GLN A 453 25.60 -5.36 11.85
N THR A 454 26.31 -6.40 12.28
CA THR A 454 27.66 -6.27 12.85
C THR A 454 28.76 -6.17 11.79
N LEU A 455 28.46 -6.51 10.54
CA LEU A 455 29.36 -6.23 9.42
C LEU A 455 29.51 -4.71 9.29
N PRO A 456 30.74 -4.16 9.30
CA PRO A 456 30.93 -2.75 9.05
C PRO A 456 30.31 -2.42 7.70
N ILE A 457 29.53 -1.35 7.66
CA ILE A 457 29.11 -0.72 6.41
C ILE A 457 30.42 -0.33 5.71
N GLY A 458 30.97 -1.20 4.86
CA GLY A 458 32.13 -0.91 4.01
C GLY A 458 31.77 0.27 3.09
N GLN A 459 32.58 1.31 3.00
CA GLN A 459 33.83 1.35 2.21
C GLN A 459 33.62 0.94 0.76
#